data_AF-A0A838D2I0-F1
#
_entry.id   AF-A0A838D2I0-F1
#
_cell.length_a   1.000
_cell.length_b   1.000
_cell.length_c   1.000
_cell.angle_alpha   90.00
_cell.angle_beta   90.00
_cell.angle_gamma   90.00
#
_symmetry.space_group_name_H-M   'P 1'
#
loop_
_entity.id
_entity.type
_entity.pdbx_description
1 polymer ?
#
loop_
_entity_poly.entity_id
_entity_poly.type
_entity_poly.pdbx_seq_one_letter_code
_entity_poly.pdbx_strand_id
1 'polypeptide(L)'
;AGTGEDPQKAETAIDWPALAAFPGTLVFYMGVRRLDRIAAQLIGGGRAADEPAAIVQRGTFADQRVVTAPLAELPAVAAQAGIRAPAITIVGPVAALHGELAWFAAGPLAGRSVAVTRARAQASGLAARLRALGATVTEAPAIRIEPLAVDLPDPRDYDLLVLTSPNGVHRLFDLVRDARALAGPRIAVVGPGTARALRQHGVEADIVPTRAVGEGLVEALADVPVRAALIARAQDARGVVPDALRERGAHVDDVALYRTVAEPLDPAGRDAALGADYATFTSASTVRFFLEAAGGADALRDGPRLASIGPITSAALRDHGLEPHVEATEHTPEGLVAALVADASG
;
A
#
# COMPACT_ATOMS: atom_id res chain seq x y z
N ALA A 1 -26.21 -13.67 18.93
CA ALA A 1 -26.50 -12.87 20.14
C ALA A 1 -25.22 -12.17 20.58
N GLY A 2 -25.25 -10.85 20.79
CA GLY A 2 -24.10 -10.09 21.31
C GLY A 2 -23.99 -10.26 22.82
N THR A 3 -22.81 -10.62 23.34
CA THR A 3 -22.57 -10.82 24.79
C THR A 3 -21.68 -9.75 25.42
N GLY A 4 -21.70 -8.53 24.87
CA GLY A 4 -21.13 -7.37 25.55
C GLY A 4 -22.13 -6.82 26.57
N GLU A 5 -22.21 -7.39 27.78
CA GLU A 5 -22.99 -6.80 28.87
C GLU A 5 -22.21 -6.76 30.20
N ASP A 6 -22.49 -5.67 30.92
CA ASP A 6 -22.05 -5.23 32.24
C ASP A 6 -21.84 -6.37 33.27
N PRO A 7 -20.67 -6.46 33.93
CA PRO A 7 -20.37 -7.49 34.93
C PRO A 7 -21.25 -7.45 36.20
N GLN A 8 -22.08 -6.42 36.40
CA GLN A 8 -22.99 -6.31 37.54
C GLN A 8 -24.45 -6.71 37.25
N LYS A 9 -24.79 -7.11 36.01
CA LYS A 9 -26.13 -7.58 35.66
C LYS A 9 -26.32 -9.04 36.05
N ALA A 10 -27.38 -9.34 36.82
CA ALA A 10 -27.85 -10.70 37.04
C ALA A 10 -28.06 -11.41 35.68
N GLU A 11 -27.54 -12.63 35.55
CA GLU A 11 -27.44 -13.38 34.30
C GLU A 11 -28.68 -13.23 33.41
N THR A 12 -28.50 -12.67 32.22
CA THR A 12 -29.51 -12.81 31.17
C THR A 12 -29.63 -14.30 30.86
N ALA A 13 -30.83 -14.84 31.11
CA ALA A 13 -31.18 -16.25 30.97
C ALA A 13 -31.11 -16.65 29.48
N ILE A 14 -29.92 -17.02 29.02
CA ILE A 14 -29.76 -17.66 27.71
C ILE A 14 -30.50 -19.00 27.78
N ASP A 15 -31.52 -19.16 26.93
CA ASP A 15 -32.26 -20.40 26.78
C ASP A 15 -31.40 -21.41 26.00
N TRP A 16 -30.54 -22.12 26.73
CA TRP A 16 -29.64 -23.12 26.16
C TRP A 16 -30.37 -24.27 25.46
N PRO A 17 -31.48 -24.82 26.00
CA PRO A 17 -32.29 -25.81 25.28
C PRO A 17 -32.77 -25.30 23.91
N ALA A 18 -33.32 -24.08 23.84
CA ALA A 18 -33.79 -23.51 22.57
C ALA A 18 -32.65 -23.31 21.56
N LEU A 19 -31.47 -22.88 22.03
CA LEU A 19 -30.28 -22.75 21.17
C LEU A 19 -29.76 -24.12 20.70
N ALA A 20 -29.75 -25.14 21.55
CA ALA A 20 -29.29 -26.47 21.20
C ALA A 20 -30.24 -27.18 20.22
N ALA A 21 -31.55 -26.92 20.32
CA ALA A 21 -32.56 -27.45 19.41
C ALA A 21 -32.58 -26.75 18.03
N PHE A 22 -31.89 -25.61 17.87
CA PHE A 22 -31.84 -24.90 16.61
C PHE A 22 -31.05 -25.71 15.56
N PRO A 23 -31.65 -26.06 14.41
CA PRO A 23 -31.05 -26.99 13.43
C PRO A 23 -29.95 -26.36 12.56
N GLY A 24 -29.56 -25.11 12.84
CA GLY A 24 -28.64 -24.34 12.01
C GLY A 24 -27.36 -23.95 12.75
N THR A 25 -26.57 -23.11 12.09
CA THR A 25 -25.31 -22.60 12.64
C THR A 25 -25.57 -21.56 13.73
N LEU A 26 -24.94 -21.76 14.89
CA LEU A 26 -24.91 -20.76 15.95
C LEU A 26 -23.64 -19.92 15.86
N VAL A 27 -23.78 -18.61 15.99
CA VAL A 27 -22.66 -17.66 16.02
C VAL A 27 -22.67 -16.89 17.34
N PHE A 28 -21.60 -17.05 18.10
CA PHE A 28 -21.39 -16.41 19.39
C PHE A 28 -20.35 -15.29 19.25
N TYR A 29 -20.82 -14.05 19.40
CA TYR A 29 -19.94 -12.90 19.56
C TYR A 29 -19.45 -12.84 21.01
N MET A 30 -18.16 -12.61 21.21
CA MET A 30 -17.52 -12.50 22.54
C MET A 30 -17.57 -13.78 23.38
N GLY A 31 -17.77 -14.94 22.75
CA GLY A 31 -17.92 -16.24 23.42
C GLY A 31 -16.62 -16.84 23.98
N VAL A 32 -15.45 -16.39 23.51
CA VAL A 32 -14.17 -17.06 23.82
C VAL A 32 -13.86 -17.15 25.31
N ARG A 33 -14.21 -16.13 26.11
CA ARG A 33 -13.99 -16.16 27.58
C ARG A 33 -14.87 -17.16 28.32
N ARG A 34 -15.96 -17.62 27.71
CA ARG A 34 -16.94 -18.55 28.29
C ARG A 34 -17.09 -19.81 27.45
N LEU A 35 -16.07 -20.15 26.65
CA LEU A 35 -16.18 -21.17 25.63
C LEU A 35 -16.45 -22.55 26.22
N ASP A 36 -15.82 -22.89 27.35
CA ASP A 36 -16.10 -24.12 28.10
C ASP A 36 -17.58 -24.22 28.51
N ARG A 37 -18.15 -23.13 29.03
CA ARG A 37 -19.56 -23.08 29.43
C ARG A 37 -20.48 -23.19 28.22
N ILE A 38 -20.17 -22.48 27.12
CA ILE A 38 -20.96 -22.53 25.88
C ILE A 38 -20.99 -23.95 25.33
N ALA A 39 -19.83 -24.60 25.19
CA ALA A 39 -19.74 -25.97 24.69
C ALA A 39 -20.51 -26.95 25.58
N ALA A 40 -20.29 -26.90 26.91
CA ALA A 40 -20.98 -27.78 27.86
C ALA A 40 -22.50 -27.61 27.84
N GLN A 41 -23.01 -26.38 27.78
CA GLN A 41 -24.45 -26.10 27.75
C GLN A 41 -25.11 -26.54 26.44
N LEU A 42 -24.43 -26.35 25.30
CA LEU A 42 -24.94 -26.81 24.00
C LEU A 42 -24.99 -28.33 23.92
N ILE A 43 -23.94 -29.02 24.38
CA ILE A 43 -23.89 -30.48 24.43
C ILE A 43 -24.95 -31.03 25.39
N GLY A 44 -25.05 -30.44 26.60
CA GLY A 44 -26.09 -30.80 27.58
C GLY A 44 -27.52 -30.55 27.09
N GLY A 45 -27.70 -29.56 26.20
CA GLY A 45 -28.97 -29.26 25.54
C GLY A 45 -29.29 -30.15 24.32
N GLY A 46 -28.37 -31.04 23.93
CA GLY A 46 -28.61 -32.05 22.88
C GLY A 46 -27.81 -31.88 21.58
N ARG A 47 -26.88 -30.93 21.48
CA ARG A 47 -25.95 -30.85 20.34
C ARG A 47 -24.90 -31.96 20.42
N ALA A 48 -24.44 -32.43 19.27
CA ALA A 48 -23.45 -33.50 19.22
C ALA A 48 -22.07 -33.00 19.67
N ALA A 49 -21.37 -33.79 20.48
CA ALA A 49 -20.04 -33.45 20.99
C ALA A 49 -19.00 -33.33 19.87
N ASP A 50 -19.18 -34.10 18.80
CA ASP A 50 -18.34 -34.12 17.61
C ASP A 50 -18.74 -33.06 16.56
N GLU A 51 -19.75 -32.23 16.85
CA GLU A 51 -20.26 -31.26 15.89
C GLU A 51 -19.16 -30.25 15.49
N PRO A 52 -18.98 -29.98 14.18
CA PRO A 52 -17.96 -29.04 13.72
C PRO A 52 -18.12 -27.65 14.34
N ALA A 53 -17.02 -27.12 14.85
CA ALA A 53 -16.99 -25.78 15.40
C ALA A 53 -15.67 -25.06 15.05
N ALA A 54 -15.73 -23.73 14.98
CA ALA A 54 -14.62 -22.87 14.61
C ALA A 54 -14.57 -21.61 15.46
N ILE A 55 -13.39 -21.05 15.65
CA ILE A 55 -13.21 -19.69 16.16
C ILE A 55 -12.40 -18.89 15.16
N VAL A 56 -12.90 -17.71 14.81
CA VAL A 56 -12.19 -16.73 13.99
C VAL A 56 -11.81 -15.54 14.87
N GLN A 57 -10.53 -15.39 15.16
CA GLN A 57 -9.95 -14.24 15.86
C GLN A 57 -9.50 -13.20 14.84
N ARG A 58 -9.78 -11.92 15.13
CA ARG A 58 -9.40 -10.79 14.26
C ARG A 58 -9.75 -11.05 12.78
N GLY A 59 -10.99 -11.45 12.54
CA GLY A 59 -11.49 -11.72 11.20
C GLY A 59 -11.18 -10.57 10.24
N THR A 60 -10.72 -10.87 9.02
CA THR A 60 -10.33 -9.93 7.96
C THR A 60 -9.08 -9.06 8.23
N PHE A 61 -8.35 -9.30 9.33
CA PHE A 61 -7.04 -8.67 9.57
C PHE A 61 -5.90 -9.61 9.15
N ALA A 62 -4.74 -9.04 8.79
CA ALA A 62 -3.56 -9.80 8.34
C ALA A 62 -3.05 -10.89 9.31
N ASP A 63 -3.33 -10.74 10.60
CA ASP A 63 -3.04 -11.70 11.67
C ASP A 63 -4.29 -12.48 12.12
N GLN A 64 -5.27 -12.65 11.23
CA GLN A 64 -6.45 -13.50 11.48
C GLN A 64 -5.97 -14.90 11.86
N ARG A 65 -6.57 -15.44 12.93
CA ARG A 65 -6.32 -16.81 13.36
C ARG A 65 -7.62 -17.58 13.36
N VAL A 66 -7.61 -18.75 12.74
CA VAL A 66 -8.75 -19.66 12.75
C VAL A 66 -8.34 -20.95 13.43
N VAL A 67 -9.14 -21.40 14.40
CA VAL A 67 -9.03 -22.74 14.97
C VAL A 67 -10.33 -23.47 14.72
N THR A 68 -10.22 -24.73 14.32
CA THR A 68 -11.35 -25.63 14.08
C THR A 68 -11.16 -26.88 14.90
N ALA A 69 -12.22 -27.35 15.53
CA ALA A 69 -12.24 -28.59 16.30
C ALA A 69 -13.69 -29.04 16.51
N PRO A 70 -13.92 -30.30 16.90
CA PRO A 70 -15.22 -30.71 17.39
C PRO A 70 -15.66 -29.85 18.60
N LEU A 71 -16.98 -29.63 18.76
CA LEU A 71 -17.54 -28.75 19.79
C LEU A 71 -17.01 -29.04 21.20
N ALA A 72 -16.86 -30.30 21.57
CA ALA A 72 -16.33 -30.71 22.88
C ALA A 72 -14.85 -30.37 23.09
N GLU A 73 -14.05 -30.36 22.01
CA GLU A 73 -12.60 -30.16 22.07
C GLU A 73 -12.19 -28.69 21.83
N LEU A 74 -13.08 -27.92 21.19
CA LEU A 74 -12.82 -26.54 20.81
C LEU A 74 -12.28 -25.65 21.94
N PRO A 75 -12.77 -25.73 23.20
CA PRO A 75 -12.19 -24.94 24.29
C PRO A 75 -10.70 -25.23 24.54
N ALA A 76 -10.32 -26.52 24.57
CA ALA A 76 -8.94 -26.93 24.79
C ALA A 76 -8.03 -26.51 23.63
N VAL A 77 -8.47 -26.71 22.39
CA VAL A 77 -7.72 -26.31 21.18
C VAL A 77 -7.54 -24.79 21.14
N ALA A 78 -8.58 -24.02 21.47
CA ALA A 78 -8.51 -22.56 21.51
C ALA A 78 -7.54 -22.06 22.59
N ALA A 79 -7.53 -22.70 23.77
CA ALA A 79 -6.62 -22.39 24.86
C ALA A 79 -5.16 -22.71 24.49
N GLN A 80 -4.90 -23.88 23.90
CA GLN A 80 -3.58 -24.28 23.42
C GLN A 80 -3.05 -23.33 22.33
N ALA A 81 -3.92 -22.90 21.42
CA ALA A 81 -3.60 -21.89 20.43
C ALA A 81 -3.50 -20.47 21.03
N GLY A 82 -3.86 -20.24 22.29
CA GLY A 82 -3.81 -18.90 22.91
C GLY A 82 -4.75 -17.90 22.22
N ILE A 83 -5.93 -18.35 21.77
CA ILE A 83 -6.94 -17.48 21.16
C ILE A 83 -7.50 -16.50 22.20
N ARG A 84 -7.61 -15.22 21.81
CA ARG A 84 -8.11 -14.13 22.67
C ARG A 84 -9.18 -13.33 21.95
N ALA A 85 -9.96 -12.57 22.72
CA ALA A 85 -10.84 -11.57 22.16
C ALA A 85 -10.02 -10.47 21.45
N PRO A 86 -10.51 -9.87 20.35
CA PRO A 86 -11.82 -10.09 19.72
C PRO A 86 -11.86 -11.33 18.81
N ALA A 87 -12.87 -12.18 19.01
CA ALA A 87 -13.06 -13.42 18.25
C ALA A 87 -14.54 -13.85 18.23
N ILE A 88 -14.90 -14.59 17.18
CA ILE A 88 -16.25 -15.12 16.95
C ILE A 88 -16.18 -16.64 16.96
N THR A 89 -17.06 -17.29 17.73
CA THR A 89 -17.22 -18.75 17.73
C THR A 89 -18.41 -19.14 16.86
N ILE A 90 -18.21 -20.12 15.98
CA ILE A 90 -19.19 -20.64 15.03
C ILE A 90 -19.37 -22.12 15.35
N VAL A 91 -20.60 -22.58 15.59
CA VAL A 91 -20.90 -23.99 15.90
C VAL A 91 -21.97 -24.50 14.94
N GLY A 92 -21.64 -25.51 14.15
CA GLY A 92 -22.53 -26.17 13.19
C GLY A 92 -21.85 -26.51 11.88
N PRO A 93 -22.57 -27.13 10.93
CA PRO A 93 -22.00 -27.69 9.70
C PRO A 93 -21.15 -26.72 8.86
N VAL A 94 -21.46 -25.42 8.89
CA VAL A 94 -20.69 -24.38 8.18
C VAL A 94 -19.23 -24.32 8.66
N ALA A 95 -18.94 -24.67 9.91
CA ALA A 95 -17.56 -24.70 10.42
C ALA A 95 -16.70 -25.76 9.73
N ALA A 96 -17.29 -26.86 9.25
CA ALA A 96 -16.57 -27.90 8.49
C ALA A 96 -16.08 -27.39 7.13
N LEU A 97 -16.75 -26.39 6.56
CA LEU A 97 -16.38 -25.79 5.28
C LEU A 97 -15.14 -24.89 5.37
N HIS A 98 -14.54 -24.72 6.55
CA HIS A 98 -13.36 -23.86 6.72
C HIS A 98 -12.24 -24.22 5.75
N GLY A 99 -11.91 -25.50 5.58
CA GLY A 99 -10.83 -25.94 4.68
C GLY A 99 -11.09 -25.57 3.22
N GLU A 100 -12.35 -25.62 2.77
CA GLU A 100 -12.75 -25.27 1.40
C GLU A 100 -12.91 -23.75 1.21
N LEU A 101 -13.31 -23.03 2.27
CA LEU A 101 -13.60 -21.59 2.26
C LEU A 101 -12.49 -20.75 2.90
N ALA A 102 -11.27 -21.29 3.05
CA ALA A 102 -10.12 -20.57 3.58
C ALA A 102 -9.57 -19.55 2.55
N TRP A 103 -10.43 -18.75 1.92
CA TRP A 103 -10.03 -17.71 0.96
C TRP A 103 -9.23 -16.58 1.59
N PHE A 104 -9.39 -16.39 2.91
CA PHE A 104 -8.58 -15.47 3.72
C PHE A 104 -7.33 -16.16 4.29
N ALA A 105 -6.95 -17.35 3.77
CA ALA A 105 -5.71 -18.01 4.14
C ALA A 105 -4.51 -17.10 3.83
N ALA A 106 -3.53 -17.19 4.74
CA ALA A 106 -2.26 -16.52 4.73
C ALA A 106 -1.68 -16.39 3.30
N GLY A 107 -1.84 -15.22 2.69
CA GLY A 107 -1.13 -14.91 1.45
C GLY A 107 0.39 -14.97 1.68
N PRO A 108 1.22 -14.88 0.63
CA PRO A 108 2.67 -15.05 0.75
C PRO A 108 3.36 -14.08 1.72
N LEU A 109 2.70 -13.00 2.15
CA LEU A 109 3.18 -12.02 3.12
C LEU A 109 2.40 -12.07 4.45
N ALA A 110 1.66 -13.14 4.73
CA ALA A 110 0.92 -13.28 5.97
C ALA A 110 1.82 -13.22 7.20
N GLY A 111 1.35 -12.48 8.21
CA GLY A 111 2.14 -12.21 9.42
C GLY A 111 3.32 -11.26 9.20
N ARG A 112 3.59 -10.80 7.97
CA ARG A 112 4.58 -9.76 7.70
C ARG A 112 3.96 -8.38 7.80
N SER A 113 4.73 -7.45 8.32
CA SER A 113 4.42 -6.03 8.41
C SER A 113 5.29 -5.24 7.44
N VAL A 114 4.68 -4.34 6.66
CA VAL A 114 5.36 -3.59 5.61
C VAL A 114 5.03 -2.11 5.75
N ALA A 115 6.07 -1.29 5.90
CA ALA A 115 6.01 0.16 5.88
C ALA A 115 6.11 0.69 4.45
N VAL A 116 5.06 1.35 3.97
CA VAL A 116 5.01 2.00 2.66
C VAL A 116 5.35 3.48 2.82
N THR A 117 6.53 3.89 2.35
CA THR A 117 7.10 5.24 2.58
C THR A 117 6.69 6.28 1.53
N ARG A 118 5.91 5.89 0.51
CA ARG A 118 5.52 6.77 -0.60
C ARG A 118 4.29 7.62 -0.26
N ALA A 119 4.19 8.83 -0.82
CA ALA A 119 3.04 9.73 -0.69
C ALA A 119 1.68 9.05 -0.95
N ARG A 120 0.68 9.42 -0.14
CA ARG A 120 -0.68 8.83 -0.04
C ARG A 120 -1.40 8.59 -1.38
N ALA A 121 -1.25 9.52 -2.34
CA ALA A 121 -1.89 9.41 -3.66
C ALA A 121 -1.31 8.31 -4.57
N GLN A 122 -0.09 7.83 -4.29
CA GLN A 122 0.61 6.77 -5.02
C GLN A 122 0.79 5.49 -4.18
N ALA A 123 0.54 5.57 -2.87
CA ALA A 123 0.60 4.45 -1.93
C ALA A 123 -0.57 3.47 -2.07
N SER A 124 -1.75 3.95 -2.52
CA SER A 124 -2.98 3.14 -2.57
C SER A 124 -2.83 1.85 -3.38
N GLY A 125 -2.09 1.88 -4.49
CA GLY A 125 -1.85 0.70 -5.33
C GLY A 125 -0.89 -0.32 -4.69
N LEU A 126 0.24 0.14 -4.14
CA LEU A 126 1.24 -0.74 -3.51
C LEU A 126 0.70 -1.32 -2.19
N ALA A 127 0.12 -0.46 -1.34
CA ALA A 127 -0.45 -0.86 -0.06
C ALA A 127 -1.61 -1.85 -0.24
N ALA A 128 -2.51 -1.62 -1.21
CA ALA A 128 -3.60 -2.56 -1.49
C ALA A 128 -3.08 -3.94 -1.94
N ARG A 129 -2.06 -3.97 -2.82
CA ARG A 129 -1.45 -5.24 -3.28
C ARG A 129 -0.79 -6.01 -2.14
N LEU A 130 -0.04 -5.33 -1.29
CA LEU A 130 0.59 -5.95 -0.13
C LEU A 130 -0.45 -6.50 0.85
N ARG A 131 -1.52 -5.75 1.14
CA ARG A 131 -2.65 -6.22 1.97
C ARG A 131 -3.34 -7.44 1.35
N ALA A 132 -3.53 -7.45 0.03
CA ALA A 132 -4.12 -8.60 -0.68
C ALA A 132 -3.26 -9.87 -0.60
N LEU A 133 -1.95 -9.72 -0.37
CA LEU A 133 -1.01 -10.81 -0.12
C LEU A 133 -0.88 -11.17 1.37
N GLY A 134 -1.71 -10.61 2.24
CA GLY A 134 -1.74 -10.91 3.67
C GLY A 134 -0.84 -10.04 4.55
N ALA A 135 -0.16 -9.03 3.99
CA ALA A 135 0.70 -8.16 4.79
C ALA A 135 -0.11 -7.17 5.65
N THR A 136 0.36 -6.90 6.86
CA THR A 136 -0.03 -5.71 7.63
C THR A 136 0.69 -4.50 7.05
N VAL A 137 -0.04 -3.50 6.53
CA VAL A 137 0.59 -2.34 5.88
C VAL A 137 0.40 -1.06 6.68
N THR A 138 1.53 -0.46 7.07
CA THR A 138 1.61 0.88 7.65
C THR A 138 2.00 1.87 6.56
N GLU A 139 1.15 2.86 6.30
CA GLU A 139 1.48 3.94 5.38
C GLU A 139 2.19 5.05 6.15
N ALA A 140 3.47 5.29 5.82
CA ALA A 140 4.32 6.27 6.48
C ALA A 140 4.97 7.21 5.44
N PRO A 141 4.18 8.00 4.70
CA PRO A 141 4.70 8.97 3.75
C PRO A 141 5.41 10.10 4.48
N ALA A 142 6.72 10.26 4.24
CA ALA A 142 7.50 11.37 4.78
C ALA A 142 7.50 12.61 3.87
N ILE A 143 6.65 12.61 2.83
CA ILE A 143 6.53 13.70 1.87
C ILE A 143 5.09 14.04 1.58
N ARG A 144 4.85 15.32 1.33
CA ARG A 144 3.62 15.85 0.76
C ARG A 144 3.90 16.56 -0.55
N ILE A 145 3.01 16.37 -1.51
CA ILE A 145 3.02 17.13 -2.76
C ILE A 145 2.17 18.38 -2.54
N GLU A 146 2.79 19.55 -2.65
CA GLU A 146 2.11 20.83 -2.56
C GLU A 146 1.92 21.43 -3.95
N PRO A 147 0.69 21.72 -4.37
CA PRO A 147 0.45 22.42 -5.61
C PRO A 147 0.99 23.85 -5.50
N LEU A 148 1.62 24.33 -6.57
CA LEU A 148 2.01 25.73 -6.69
C LEU A 148 0.90 26.52 -7.39
N ALA A 149 0.68 27.75 -6.94
CA ALA A 149 -0.17 28.71 -7.63
C ALA A 149 0.62 29.22 -8.85
N VAL A 150 0.19 28.81 -10.03
CA VAL A 150 0.83 29.16 -11.30
C VAL A 150 -0.22 29.63 -12.28
N ASP A 151 0.13 30.63 -13.07
CA ASP A 151 -0.59 30.94 -14.30
C ASP A 151 0.04 30.07 -15.39
N LEU A 152 -0.70 29.06 -15.84
CA LEU A 152 -0.19 28.10 -16.82
C LEU A 152 -0.36 28.70 -18.22
N PRO A 153 0.72 28.87 -19.00
CA PRO A 153 0.59 29.24 -20.40
C PRO A 153 -0.28 28.26 -21.16
N ASP A 154 -1.00 28.72 -22.19
CA ASP A 154 -1.86 27.84 -22.98
C ASP A 154 -0.98 26.79 -23.69
N PRO A 155 -1.14 25.49 -23.40
CA PRO A 155 -0.28 24.46 -24.01
C PRO A 155 -0.35 24.44 -25.54
N ARG A 156 -1.41 25.01 -26.13
CA ARG A 156 -1.63 25.10 -27.58
C ARG A 156 -0.69 26.10 -28.27
N ASP A 157 -0.04 26.98 -27.52
CA ASP A 157 0.94 27.94 -28.04
C ASP A 157 2.34 27.33 -28.24
N TYR A 158 2.51 26.05 -27.92
CA TYR A 158 3.79 25.34 -27.98
C TYR A 158 3.75 24.18 -28.98
N ASP A 159 4.92 23.80 -29.50
CA ASP A 159 5.06 22.62 -30.35
C ASP A 159 5.31 21.34 -29.52
N LEU A 160 5.71 21.52 -28.25
CA LEU A 160 6.10 20.45 -27.34
C LEU A 160 5.61 20.76 -25.92
N LEU A 161 4.91 19.81 -25.31
CA LEU A 161 4.60 19.76 -23.88
C LEU A 161 5.40 18.62 -23.24
N VAL A 162 6.21 18.94 -22.22
CA VAL A 162 6.97 17.95 -21.46
C VAL A 162 6.38 17.78 -20.06
N LEU A 163 6.02 16.55 -19.71
CA LEU A 163 5.60 16.16 -18.36
C LEU A 163 6.60 15.19 -17.75
N THR A 164 7.16 15.56 -16.59
CA THR A 164 8.28 14.82 -15.99
C THR A 164 7.87 13.83 -14.91
N SER A 165 6.63 13.88 -14.44
CA SER A 165 6.14 12.98 -13.38
C SER A 165 4.62 12.79 -13.43
N PRO A 166 4.09 11.69 -12.85
CA PRO A 166 2.64 11.51 -12.68
C PRO A 166 1.98 12.66 -11.91
N ASN A 167 2.68 13.23 -10.92
CA ASN A 167 2.15 14.36 -10.14
C ASN A 167 2.02 15.62 -11.01
N GLY A 168 2.95 15.83 -11.95
CA GLY A 168 2.86 16.89 -12.94
C GLY A 168 1.65 16.72 -13.86
N VAL A 169 1.34 15.47 -14.25
CA VAL A 169 0.12 15.16 -15.02
C VAL A 169 -1.12 15.55 -14.22
N HIS A 170 -1.30 15.02 -13.01
CA HIS A 170 -2.49 15.31 -12.20
C HIS A 170 -2.63 16.82 -11.97
N ARG A 171 -1.53 17.51 -11.64
CA ARG A 171 -1.54 18.95 -11.43
C ARG A 171 -1.87 19.74 -12.70
N LEU A 172 -1.39 19.31 -13.85
CA LEU A 172 -1.78 19.90 -15.14
C LEU A 172 -3.29 19.80 -15.33
N PHE A 173 -3.88 18.63 -15.10
CA PHE A 173 -5.34 18.41 -15.24
C PHE A 173 -6.18 19.08 -14.14
N ASP A 174 -5.60 19.50 -13.02
CA ASP A 174 -6.27 20.42 -12.10
C ASP A 174 -6.35 21.86 -12.65
N LEU A 175 -5.39 22.24 -13.50
CA LEU A 175 -5.26 23.58 -14.08
C LEU A 175 -5.99 23.71 -15.42
N VAL A 176 -6.02 22.63 -16.22
CA VAL A 176 -6.77 22.59 -17.48
C VAL A 176 -8.13 21.96 -17.26
N ARG A 177 -9.19 22.59 -17.77
CA ARG A 177 -10.57 22.07 -17.61
C ARG A 177 -10.87 20.86 -18.49
N ASP A 178 -10.16 20.70 -19.60
CA ASP A 178 -10.49 19.76 -20.66
C ASP A 178 -9.23 19.31 -21.41
N ALA A 179 -9.15 18.02 -21.78
CA ALA A 179 -8.01 17.45 -22.50
C ALA A 179 -7.75 18.11 -23.86
N ARG A 180 -8.76 18.75 -24.48
CA ARG A 180 -8.62 19.54 -25.71
C ARG A 180 -7.68 20.74 -25.55
N ALA A 181 -7.41 21.18 -24.32
CA ALA A 181 -6.37 22.18 -24.05
C ALA A 181 -4.96 21.68 -24.39
N LEU A 182 -4.77 20.37 -24.58
CA LEU A 182 -3.50 19.77 -24.96
C LEU A 182 -3.42 19.48 -26.47
N ALA A 183 -4.41 19.91 -27.27
CA ALA A 183 -4.44 19.67 -28.70
C ALA A 183 -3.46 20.60 -29.44
N GLY A 184 -2.50 20.05 -30.17
CA GLY A 184 -1.51 20.84 -30.92
C GLY A 184 -0.07 20.42 -30.64
N PRO A 185 0.45 20.60 -29.40
CA PRO A 185 1.80 20.18 -29.07
C PRO A 185 1.96 18.65 -29.16
N ARG A 186 3.16 18.20 -29.50
CA ARG A 186 3.58 16.84 -29.16
C ARG A 186 3.74 16.71 -27.66
N ILE A 187 3.33 15.60 -27.08
CA ILE A 187 3.42 15.35 -25.64
C ILE A 187 4.54 14.34 -25.38
N ALA A 188 5.57 14.80 -24.68
CA ALA A 188 6.69 13.98 -24.28
C ALA A 188 6.68 13.77 -22.76
N VAL A 189 6.92 12.53 -22.33
CA VAL A 189 6.93 12.19 -20.91
C VAL A 189 8.20 11.45 -20.54
N VAL A 190 8.69 11.67 -19.31
CA VAL A 190 9.98 11.09 -18.88
C VAL A 190 9.94 9.58 -18.74
N GLY A 191 8.79 8.96 -18.47
CA GLY A 191 8.75 7.51 -18.25
C GLY A 191 7.36 6.88 -18.21
N PRO A 192 7.29 5.55 -18.09
CA PRO A 192 6.06 4.78 -18.25
C PRO A 192 5.00 5.08 -17.18
N GLY A 193 5.42 5.46 -15.96
CA GLY A 193 4.49 5.90 -14.91
C GLY A 193 3.77 7.20 -15.27
N THR A 194 4.49 8.16 -15.86
CA THR A 194 3.93 9.43 -16.34
C THR A 194 3.02 9.21 -17.54
N ALA A 195 3.43 8.35 -18.49
CA ALA A 195 2.60 7.96 -19.63
C ALA A 195 1.28 7.31 -19.16
N ARG A 196 1.34 6.42 -18.16
CA ARG A 196 0.14 5.77 -17.58
C ARG A 196 -0.80 6.79 -16.94
N ALA A 197 -0.28 7.77 -16.20
CA ALA A 197 -1.10 8.83 -15.61
C ALA A 197 -1.79 9.66 -16.70
N LEU A 198 -1.09 9.99 -17.79
CA LEU A 198 -1.65 10.73 -18.91
C LEU A 198 -2.80 9.96 -19.59
N ARG A 199 -2.64 8.65 -19.78
CA ARG A 199 -3.68 7.75 -20.33
C ARG A 199 -4.96 7.70 -19.51
N GLN A 200 -4.87 7.83 -18.18
CA GLN A 200 -6.05 7.86 -17.32
C GLN A 200 -6.94 9.06 -17.61
N HIS A 201 -6.39 10.11 -18.22
CA HIS A 201 -7.13 11.28 -18.71
C HIS A 201 -7.48 11.19 -20.22
N GLY A 202 -7.30 10.01 -20.84
CA GLY A 202 -7.64 9.79 -22.25
C GLY A 202 -6.62 10.36 -23.25
N VAL A 203 -5.41 10.68 -22.80
CA VAL A 203 -4.35 11.26 -23.64
C VAL A 203 -3.16 10.29 -23.72
N GLU A 204 -2.68 10.03 -24.94
CA GLU A 204 -1.47 9.24 -25.18
C GLU A 204 -0.25 10.17 -25.29
N ALA A 205 0.89 9.72 -24.78
CA ALA A 205 2.16 10.43 -25.00
C ALA A 205 2.73 10.04 -26.37
N ASP A 206 3.18 11.03 -27.15
CA ASP A 206 3.84 10.80 -28.43
C ASP A 206 5.26 10.26 -28.24
N ILE A 207 5.93 10.67 -27.15
CA ILE A 207 7.34 10.36 -26.91
C ILE A 207 7.52 9.85 -25.47
N VAL A 208 8.02 8.62 -25.35
CA VAL A 208 8.45 8.01 -24.09
C VAL A 208 9.85 7.42 -24.31
N PRO A 209 10.88 7.86 -23.58
CA PRO A 209 12.23 7.35 -23.77
C PRO A 209 12.38 5.93 -23.20
N THR A 210 13.31 5.15 -23.75
CA THR A 210 13.68 3.84 -23.21
C THR A 210 14.23 3.96 -21.78
N ARG A 211 15.01 5.00 -21.51
CA ARG A 211 15.56 5.32 -20.19
C ARG A 211 14.69 6.36 -19.51
N ALA A 212 14.08 6.01 -18.39
CA ALA A 212 13.13 6.86 -17.66
C ALA A 212 13.80 7.97 -16.82
N VAL A 213 14.68 8.76 -17.43
CA VAL A 213 15.44 9.87 -16.83
C VAL A 213 15.49 11.06 -17.79
N GLY A 214 15.80 12.26 -17.28
CA GLY A 214 15.83 13.48 -18.10
C GLY A 214 16.78 13.38 -19.30
N GLU A 215 17.94 12.77 -19.10
CA GLU A 215 18.95 12.51 -20.13
C GLU A 215 18.40 11.60 -21.24
N GLY A 216 17.64 10.56 -20.87
CA GLY A 216 17.00 9.67 -21.83
C GLY A 216 15.91 10.38 -22.65
N LEU A 217 15.20 11.34 -22.03
CA LEU A 217 14.24 12.17 -22.75
C LEU A 217 14.94 13.11 -23.74
N VAL A 218 16.09 13.69 -23.38
CA VAL A 218 16.91 14.49 -24.31
C VAL A 218 17.34 13.67 -25.52
N GLU A 219 17.82 12.44 -25.29
CA GLU A 219 18.18 11.50 -26.37
C GLU A 219 16.97 11.23 -27.29
N ALA A 220 15.78 10.96 -26.73
CA ALA A 220 14.56 10.71 -27.50
C ALA A 220 14.03 11.94 -28.27
N LEU A 221 14.41 13.15 -27.85
CA LEU A 221 14.03 14.40 -28.49
C LEU A 221 15.08 14.90 -29.51
N ALA A 222 16.19 14.19 -29.72
CA ALA A 222 17.33 14.68 -30.52
C ALA A 222 16.93 15.15 -31.93
N ASP A 223 16.14 14.34 -32.63
CA ASP A 223 15.71 14.61 -34.02
C ASP A 223 14.34 15.30 -34.12
N VAL A 224 13.76 15.67 -32.98
CA VAL A 224 12.44 16.29 -32.88
C VAL A 224 12.61 17.80 -33.03
N PRO A 225 12.13 18.47 -34.10
CA PRO A 225 12.25 19.91 -34.24
C PRO A 225 11.32 20.60 -33.25
N VAL A 226 11.86 21.46 -32.37
CA VAL A 226 11.09 22.15 -31.32
C VAL A 226 11.41 23.64 -31.42
N ARG A 227 10.41 24.49 -31.67
CA ARG A 227 10.59 25.95 -31.64
C ARG A 227 10.17 26.52 -30.30
N ALA A 228 9.05 26.05 -29.76
CA ALA A 228 8.56 26.43 -28.44
C ALA A 228 8.19 25.18 -27.61
N ALA A 229 8.66 25.12 -26.37
CA ALA A 229 8.36 24.05 -25.44
C ALA A 229 7.84 24.56 -24.09
N LEU A 230 6.78 23.93 -23.60
CA LEU A 230 6.30 24.08 -22.22
C LEU A 230 6.76 22.86 -21.41
N ILE A 231 7.52 23.08 -20.35
CA ILE A 231 7.98 22.04 -19.46
C ILE A 231 7.26 22.18 -18.12
N ALA A 232 6.40 21.21 -17.83
CA ALA A 232 5.61 21.15 -16.60
C ALA A 232 6.25 20.12 -15.64
N ARG A 233 6.88 20.62 -14.57
CA ARG A 233 7.69 19.78 -13.66
C ARG A 233 7.60 20.18 -12.18
N ALA A 234 8.27 19.40 -11.34
CA ALA A 234 8.50 19.77 -9.94
C ALA A 234 9.44 20.98 -9.84
N GLN A 235 9.27 21.81 -8.82
CA GLN A 235 10.13 22.98 -8.55
C GLN A 235 11.63 22.61 -8.54
N ASP A 236 12.01 21.59 -7.77
CA ASP A 236 13.41 21.20 -7.55
C ASP A 236 13.93 20.16 -8.56
N ALA A 237 13.24 19.98 -9.69
CA ALA A 237 13.71 19.07 -10.73
C ALA A 237 14.94 19.64 -11.47
N ARG A 238 15.82 18.73 -11.91
CA ARG A 238 17.06 19.08 -12.63
C ARG A 238 16.75 19.74 -13.98
N GLY A 239 17.56 20.72 -14.37
CA GLY A 239 17.42 21.49 -15.62
C GLY A 239 17.77 20.76 -16.93
N VAL A 240 18.12 19.46 -16.88
CA VAL A 240 18.65 18.70 -18.03
C VAL A 240 17.85 18.87 -19.33
N VAL A 241 16.51 18.73 -19.26
CA VAL A 241 15.64 18.85 -20.43
C VAL A 241 15.45 20.30 -20.89
N PRO A 242 15.10 21.28 -20.03
CA PRO A 242 15.00 22.67 -20.46
C PRO A 242 16.31 23.20 -21.04
N ASP A 243 17.44 22.89 -20.42
CA ASP A 243 18.75 23.40 -20.85
C ASP A 243 19.12 22.83 -22.24
N ALA A 244 18.96 21.52 -22.44
CA ALA A 244 19.21 20.89 -23.74
C ALA A 244 18.30 21.42 -24.87
N LEU A 245 17.05 21.76 -24.58
CA LEU A 245 16.15 22.37 -25.57
C LEU A 245 16.54 23.81 -25.89
N ARG A 246 16.94 24.60 -24.89
CA ARG A 246 17.45 25.97 -25.09
C ARG A 246 18.75 26.00 -25.90
N GLU A 247 19.66 25.06 -25.64
CA GLU A 247 20.91 24.91 -26.41
C GLU A 247 20.65 24.61 -27.90
N ARG A 248 19.51 23.97 -28.21
CA ARG A 248 19.04 23.71 -29.57
C ARG A 248 18.27 24.88 -30.19
N GLY A 249 18.18 26.02 -29.49
CA GLY A 249 17.53 27.24 -29.96
C GLY A 249 16.02 27.30 -29.73
N ALA A 250 15.44 26.39 -28.95
CA ALA A 250 14.02 26.44 -28.62
C ALA A 250 13.73 27.53 -27.57
N HIS A 251 12.59 28.20 -27.71
CA HIS A 251 11.99 28.95 -26.62
C HIS A 251 11.41 27.97 -25.60
N VAL A 252 11.79 28.09 -24.32
CA VAL A 252 11.42 27.13 -23.28
C VAL A 252 10.85 27.84 -22.08
N ASP A 253 9.56 27.63 -21.85
CA ASP A 253 8.88 27.99 -20.62
C ASP A 253 8.92 26.82 -19.65
N ASP A 254 9.58 27.03 -18.52
CA ASP A 254 9.83 26.01 -17.51
C ASP A 254 8.98 26.31 -16.25
N VAL A 255 7.85 25.61 -16.13
CA VAL A 255 6.82 25.89 -15.13
C VAL A 255 6.85 24.84 -14.02
N ALA A 256 7.15 25.29 -12.81
CA ALA A 256 7.05 24.49 -11.60
C ALA A 256 5.58 24.35 -11.18
N LEU A 257 4.97 23.19 -11.42
CA LEU A 257 3.56 22.94 -11.11
C LEU A 257 3.31 22.62 -9.62
N TYR A 258 4.30 22.02 -8.97
CA TYR A 258 4.22 21.56 -7.59
C TYR A 258 5.60 21.54 -6.94
N ARG A 259 5.64 21.48 -5.61
CA ARG A 259 6.85 21.19 -4.84
C ARG A 259 6.65 19.98 -3.94
N THR A 260 7.74 19.27 -3.65
CA THR A 260 7.74 18.17 -2.69
C THR A 260 8.25 18.72 -1.37
N VAL A 261 7.43 18.68 -0.33
CA VAL A 261 7.82 19.13 1.02
C VAL A 261 7.92 17.93 1.95
N ALA A 262 8.78 18.05 2.96
CA ALA A 262 8.82 17.08 4.05
C ALA A 262 7.49 17.11 4.82
N GLU A 263 6.98 15.93 5.15
CA GLU A 263 5.83 15.75 6.04
C GLU A 263 6.29 14.91 7.23
N PRO A 264 6.36 15.48 8.44
CA PRO A 264 6.74 14.72 9.61
C PRO A 264 5.78 13.55 9.83
N LEU A 265 6.34 12.37 10.14
CA LEU A 265 5.55 11.24 10.56
C LEU A 265 5.00 11.49 11.96
N ASP A 266 3.74 11.15 12.20
CA ASP A 266 3.25 11.08 13.57
C ASP A 266 4.04 10.00 14.36
N PRO A 267 4.22 10.15 15.68
CA PRO A 267 5.06 9.23 16.45
C PRO A 267 4.64 7.76 16.33
N ALA A 268 3.34 7.48 16.30
CA ALA A 268 2.83 6.11 16.20
C ALA A 268 3.12 5.50 14.81
N GLY A 269 2.94 6.28 13.75
CA GLY A 269 3.24 5.88 12.38
C GLY A 269 4.73 5.69 12.14
N ARG A 270 5.58 6.54 12.74
CA ARG A 270 7.04 6.37 12.72
C ARG A 270 7.45 5.08 13.43
N ASP A 271 6.99 4.88 14.66
CA ASP A 271 7.36 3.71 15.46
C ASP A 271 6.84 2.41 14.80
N ALA A 272 5.64 2.44 14.21
CA ALA A 272 5.10 1.32 13.43
C ALA A 272 5.88 1.06 12.13
N ALA A 273 6.43 2.10 11.49
CA ALA A 273 7.26 1.94 10.29
C ALA A 273 8.65 1.39 10.63
N LEU A 274 9.24 1.83 11.74
CA LEU A 274 10.54 1.35 12.23
C LEU A 274 10.46 -0.06 12.84
N GLY A 275 9.31 -0.43 13.40
CA GLY A 275 9.05 -1.79 13.92
C GLY A 275 8.51 -2.77 12.88
N ALA A 276 8.40 -2.39 11.60
CA ALA A 276 7.92 -3.27 10.55
C ALA A 276 8.98 -4.33 10.16
N ASP A 277 8.56 -5.42 9.52
CA ASP A 277 9.51 -6.40 8.94
C ASP A 277 10.23 -5.79 7.73
N TYR A 278 9.51 -4.97 6.95
CA TYR A 278 10.02 -4.33 5.74
C TYR A 278 9.69 -2.84 5.68
N ALA A 279 10.59 -2.04 5.11
CA ALA A 279 10.33 -0.68 4.67
C ALA A 279 10.60 -0.56 3.17
N THR A 280 9.61 -0.11 2.41
CA THR A 280 9.71 0.00 0.95
C THR A 280 10.08 1.41 0.52
N PHE A 281 11.05 1.54 -0.38
CA PHE A 281 11.49 2.79 -0.98
C PHE A 281 11.31 2.76 -2.49
N THR A 282 10.60 3.74 -3.03
CA THR A 282 10.21 3.75 -4.46
C THR A 282 10.80 4.91 -5.25
N SER A 283 11.63 5.72 -4.60
CA SER A 283 12.46 6.75 -5.22
C SER A 283 13.58 7.18 -4.27
N ALA A 284 14.65 7.74 -4.82
CA ALA A 284 15.71 8.38 -4.03
C ALA A 284 15.17 9.47 -3.08
N SER A 285 14.13 10.22 -3.50
CA SER A 285 13.50 11.21 -2.63
C SER A 285 12.81 10.58 -1.42
N THR A 286 12.13 9.44 -1.58
CA THR A 286 11.50 8.75 -0.43
C THR A 286 12.53 8.32 0.62
N VAL A 287 13.72 7.89 0.20
CA VAL A 287 14.82 7.55 1.11
C VAL A 287 15.21 8.76 1.95
N ARG A 288 15.57 9.87 1.30
CA ARG A 288 16.03 11.09 2.00
C ARG A 288 15.01 11.61 3.00
N PHE A 289 13.77 11.78 2.58
CA PHE A 289 12.74 12.36 3.44
C PHE A 289 12.31 11.41 4.56
N PHE A 290 12.25 10.10 4.29
CA PHE A 290 11.92 9.15 5.33
C PHE A 290 13.03 9.06 6.38
N LEU A 291 14.31 9.12 5.99
CA LEU A 291 15.44 9.19 6.92
C LEU A 291 15.33 10.39 7.86
N GLU A 292 15.02 11.56 7.31
CA GLU A 292 14.80 12.79 8.10
C GLU A 292 13.64 12.60 9.10
N ALA A 293 12.51 12.04 8.64
CA ALA A 293 11.34 11.82 9.49
C ALA A 293 11.51 10.69 10.52
N ALA A 294 12.33 9.69 10.21
CA ALA A 294 12.60 8.53 11.06
C ALA A 294 13.63 8.80 12.17
N GLY A 295 14.35 9.94 12.10
CA GLY A 295 15.39 10.29 13.07
C GLY A 295 16.81 9.88 12.64
N GLY A 296 17.03 9.62 11.36
CA GLY A 296 18.35 9.37 10.76
C GLY A 296 18.57 7.92 10.30
N ALA A 297 19.76 7.66 9.75
CA ALA A 297 20.13 6.36 9.21
C ALA A 297 20.18 5.26 10.28
N ASP A 298 20.61 5.59 11.50
CA ASP A 298 20.78 4.60 12.57
C ASP A 298 19.43 3.99 12.98
N ALA A 299 18.34 4.76 12.95
CA ALA A 299 16.99 4.24 13.20
C ALA A 299 16.57 3.17 12.19
N LEU A 300 17.07 3.24 10.96
CA LEU A 300 16.79 2.23 9.92
C LEU A 300 17.77 1.06 9.94
N ARG A 301 19.00 1.21 10.46
CA ARG A 301 19.97 0.12 10.58
C ARG A 301 19.47 -0.98 11.53
N ASP A 302 18.88 -0.56 12.65
CA ASP A 302 18.37 -1.45 13.69
C ASP A 302 16.87 -1.78 13.49
N GLY A 303 16.28 -1.29 12.40
CA GLY A 303 14.85 -1.36 12.14
C GLY A 303 14.49 -2.38 11.04
N PRO A 304 13.61 -2.00 10.09
CA PRO A 304 13.04 -2.92 9.12
C PRO A 304 14.06 -3.33 8.04
N ARG A 305 13.82 -4.47 7.39
CA ARG A 305 14.54 -4.82 6.15
C ARG A 305 14.21 -3.78 5.08
N LEU A 306 15.25 -3.25 4.44
CA LEU A 306 15.12 -2.17 3.47
C LEU A 306 14.90 -2.74 2.07
N ALA A 307 13.74 -2.45 1.47
CA ALA A 307 13.37 -2.89 0.12
C ALA A 307 13.33 -1.71 -0.85
N SER A 308 14.12 -1.76 -1.92
CA SER A 308 14.19 -0.71 -2.94
C SER A 308 13.51 -1.16 -4.24
N ILE A 309 12.89 -0.21 -4.94
CA ILE A 309 12.29 -0.46 -6.27
C ILE A 309 13.35 -0.59 -7.38
N GLY A 310 14.63 -0.36 -7.11
CA GLY A 310 15.68 -0.43 -8.15
C GLY A 310 16.93 0.40 -7.85
N PRO A 311 17.92 0.37 -8.77
CA PRO A 311 19.32 0.71 -8.50
C PRO A 311 19.54 2.18 -8.14
N ILE A 312 18.76 3.10 -8.68
CA ILE A 312 18.85 4.53 -8.31
C ILE A 312 18.40 4.75 -6.86
N THR A 313 17.38 4.03 -6.42
CA THR A 313 16.89 4.11 -5.04
C THR A 313 17.85 3.40 -4.09
N SER A 314 18.41 2.26 -4.51
CA SER A 314 19.47 1.56 -3.79
C SER A 314 20.73 2.40 -3.61
N ALA A 315 21.17 3.11 -4.66
CA ALA A 315 22.29 4.05 -4.56
C ALA A 315 22.00 5.13 -3.51
N ALA A 316 20.79 5.70 -3.51
CA ALA A 316 20.41 6.69 -2.50
C ALA A 316 20.42 6.15 -1.06
N LEU A 317 20.07 4.87 -0.84
CA LEU A 317 20.23 4.21 0.47
C LEU A 317 21.72 4.10 0.84
N ARG A 318 22.56 3.65 -0.10
CA ARG A 318 24.00 3.49 0.11
C ARG A 318 24.73 4.81 0.37
N ASP A 319 24.29 5.90 -0.26
CA ASP A 319 24.82 7.25 0.00
C ASP A 319 24.61 7.68 1.47
N HIS A 320 23.63 7.09 2.15
CA HIS A 320 23.37 7.28 3.59
C HIS A 320 23.93 6.13 4.45
N GLY A 321 24.80 5.29 3.86
CA GLY A 321 25.45 4.16 4.49
C GLY A 321 24.50 2.98 4.78
N LEU A 322 23.35 2.89 4.12
CA LEU A 322 22.38 1.81 4.29
C LEU A 322 22.41 0.88 3.08
N GLU A 323 22.64 -0.41 3.31
CA GLU A 323 22.54 -1.41 2.24
C GLU A 323 21.09 -1.91 2.12
N PRO A 324 20.46 -1.84 0.94
CA PRO A 324 19.17 -2.47 0.72
C PRO A 324 19.28 -3.98 0.92
N HIS A 325 18.35 -4.55 1.68
CA HIS A 325 18.25 -6.00 1.87
C HIS A 325 17.58 -6.66 0.67
N VAL A 326 16.66 -5.93 0.02
CA VAL A 326 15.90 -6.38 -1.15
C VAL A 326 15.96 -5.28 -2.21
N GLU A 327 16.32 -5.65 -3.45
CA GLU A 327 16.24 -4.77 -4.62
C GLU A 327 15.36 -5.45 -5.68
N ALA A 328 14.35 -4.74 -6.17
CA ALA A 328 13.46 -5.25 -7.22
C ALA A 328 14.20 -5.38 -8.56
N THR A 329 14.13 -6.56 -9.20
CA THR A 329 14.68 -6.77 -10.55
C THR A 329 13.91 -6.00 -11.61
N GLU A 330 12.57 -6.02 -11.51
CA GLU A 330 11.71 -5.14 -12.30
C GLU A 330 11.48 -3.85 -11.53
N HIS A 331 11.83 -2.71 -12.11
CA HIS A 331 11.75 -1.40 -11.43
C HIS A 331 10.32 -0.82 -11.40
N THR A 332 9.38 -1.63 -10.95
CA THR A 332 7.94 -1.37 -10.91
C THR A 332 7.39 -1.70 -9.53
N PRO A 333 6.21 -1.17 -9.14
CA PRO A 333 5.54 -1.60 -7.92
C PRO A 333 5.30 -3.10 -7.87
N GLU A 334 4.98 -3.73 -9.02
CA GLU A 334 4.81 -5.17 -9.15
C GLU A 334 6.12 -5.94 -8.89
N GLY A 335 7.22 -5.48 -9.47
CA GLY A 335 8.54 -6.08 -9.24
C GLY A 335 8.99 -5.98 -7.79
N LEU A 336 8.70 -4.86 -7.13
CA LEU A 336 8.97 -4.68 -5.70
C LEU A 336 8.14 -5.65 -4.83
N VAL A 337 6.86 -5.83 -5.15
CA VAL A 337 6.02 -6.83 -4.46
C VAL A 337 6.57 -8.24 -4.66
N ALA A 338 6.96 -8.60 -5.89
CA ALA A 338 7.53 -9.91 -6.18
C ALA A 338 8.83 -10.15 -5.40
N ALA A 339 9.70 -9.13 -5.30
CA ALA A 339 10.94 -9.21 -4.54
C ALA A 339 10.70 -9.41 -3.04
N LEU A 340 9.71 -8.70 -2.47
CA LEU A 340 9.31 -8.89 -1.07
C LEU A 340 8.77 -10.30 -0.79
N VAL A 341 7.95 -10.84 -1.70
CA VAL A 341 7.40 -12.20 -1.57
C VAL A 341 8.51 -13.24 -1.63
N ALA A 342 9.47 -13.09 -2.55
CA ALA A 342 10.61 -13.99 -2.65
C ALA A 342 11.47 -13.96 -1.38
N ASP A 343 11.74 -12.77 -0.84
CA ASP A 343 12.52 -12.61 0.39
C ASP A 343 11.79 -13.15 1.63
N ALA A 344 10.48 -12.93 1.74
CA ALA A 344 9.70 -13.40 2.89
C ALA A 344 9.53 -14.93 2.96
N SER A 345 9.74 -15.62 1.83
CA SER A 345 9.62 -17.08 1.66
C SER A 345 10.94 -17.84 1.84
N GLY A 346 12.08 -17.14 1.88
CA GLY A 346 13.41 -17.71 2.10
C GLY A 346 13.82 -17.67 3.57
#